data_AF-A0A1V5A1V3-F1
#
_entry.id   AF-A0A1V5A1V3-F1
#
_cell.length_a   1.000
_cell.length_b   1.000
_cell.length_c   1.000
_cell.angle_alpha   90.00
_cell.angle_beta   90.00
_cell.angle_gamma   90.00
#
_symmetry.space_group_name_H-M   'P 1'
#
loop_
_entity.id
_entity.type
_entity.pdbx_description
1 polymer ?
#
loop_
_entity_poly.entity_id
_entity_poly.type
_entity_poly.pdbx_seq_one_letter_code
_entity_poly.pdbx_strand_id
1 'polypeptide(L)'
;MDEISLLIGGRAGDGINSAGMVVAHLFNHLGYRVYMYFDYPSLIKGGHNYAIVRASRDKIGAHRDKVDFILALNQDSVDLHKEIISKNTELIFDSSRVRAEGIGLNLPGILKEESAPPVMGNSCIIGAFARAAGIEWRVLEEVFTRQIPKALPLNLTIARQGYDASRECCRIPPLKNFPLPVLSGNEAIGLGLLHGGLDAYVAYPMTPTSNILHFMAEVAEAHDLIVFHPENEIAVIMMALGLGYAGKKAAVGTSGGGFCLMTEGLSLSGMNEVPVVIVMGQRAGPSTGMPTYTGQTDLHFVMHAGQGEFPRLVVAPGDAEQAFTWSSLALQLAWKFQIPALILCDKTLCEGFFSFTDPTEMIPEVRQDAPSGEGPEYLRYEITENGISKMLCPPAAGMVIKVNSYTHDPAGISTERADIAVMMTEKRMRKGATLAREIENLNPVVIGGKKDADQGILCWGSTLGVCREVATGLDLRLVQPIVLSPFPLEGVKAATVGMKRLIAVEENSDGQLAMLFARHGIRIDHHIRRYDGRPFSVEDLEARIREALA
;
A
#
# COMPACT_ATOMS: atom_id res chain seq x y z
N MET A 1 17.31 -4.86 -24.23
CA MET A 1 16.01 -5.11 -23.59
C MET A 1 15.98 -4.23 -22.36
N ASP A 2 15.14 -3.18 -22.38
CA ASP A 2 15.08 -2.19 -21.28
C ASP A 2 14.02 -2.55 -20.23
N GLU A 3 13.12 -3.48 -20.56
CA GLU A 3 12.04 -3.97 -19.72
C GLU A 3 11.80 -5.46 -20.02
N ILE A 4 11.35 -6.22 -19.01
CA ILE A 4 10.94 -7.61 -19.09
C ILE A 4 9.71 -7.83 -18.19
N SER A 5 8.75 -8.64 -18.63
CA SER A 5 7.62 -9.09 -17.83
C SER A 5 7.47 -10.60 -17.87
N LEU A 6 7.28 -11.21 -16.69
CA LEU A 6 7.13 -12.65 -16.52
C LEU A 6 5.87 -12.95 -15.72
N LEU A 7 5.04 -13.86 -16.21
CA LEU A 7 3.97 -14.47 -15.42
C LEU A 7 4.42 -15.82 -14.87
N ILE A 8 4.18 -16.08 -13.58
CA ILE A 8 4.23 -17.41 -13.01
C ILE A 8 2.84 -17.79 -12.49
N GLY A 9 2.36 -18.97 -12.85
CA GLY A 9 0.99 -19.41 -12.55
C GLY A 9 0.93 -20.86 -12.10
N GLY A 10 -0.09 -21.16 -11.30
CA GLY A 10 -0.38 -22.50 -10.82
C GLY A 10 -1.59 -22.54 -9.91
N ARG A 11 -1.80 -23.68 -9.24
CA ARG A 11 -2.94 -23.86 -8.34
C ARG A 11 -2.67 -23.20 -6.99
N ALA A 12 -3.72 -22.82 -6.27
CA ALA A 12 -3.58 -22.44 -4.88
C ALA A 12 -2.90 -23.57 -4.08
N GLY A 13 -1.79 -23.24 -3.40
CA GLY A 13 -0.93 -24.19 -2.70
C GLY A 13 0.38 -24.53 -3.43
N ASP A 14 0.52 -24.18 -4.72
CA ASP A 14 1.75 -24.44 -5.48
C ASP A 14 2.89 -23.46 -5.14
N GLY A 15 2.69 -22.49 -4.23
CA GLY A 15 3.76 -21.58 -3.80
C GLY A 15 4.05 -20.41 -4.76
N ILE A 16 3.07 -20.02 -5.59
CA ILE A 16 3.22 -19.01 -6.65
C ILE A 16 3.72 -17.66 -6.15
N ASN A 17 3.23 -17.15 -5.01
CA ASN A 17 3.69 -15.88 -4.47
C ASN A 17 5.20 -15.91 -4.15
N SER A 18 5.65 -16.95 -3.44
CA SER A 18 7.07 -17.14 -3.13
C SER A 18 7.93 -17.33 -4.37
N ALA A 19 7.42 -18.06 -5.37
CA ALA A 19 8.12 -18.26 -6.64
C ALA A 19 8.27 -16.95 -7.43
N GLY A 20 7.20 -16.13 -7.48
CA GLY A 20 7.24 -14.77 -8.05
C GLY A 20 8.27 -13.88 -7.34
N MET A 21 8.34 -13.95 -6.01
CA MET A 21 9.34 -13.21 -5.23
C MET A 21 10.78 -13.62 -5.54
N VAL A 22 11.05 -14.90 -5.72
CA VAL A 22 12.38 -15.38 -6.14
C VAL A 22 12.75 -14.82 -7.52
N VAL A 23 11.80 -14.75 -8.46
CA VAL A 23 12.01 -14.12 -9.77
C VAL A 23 12.24 -12.61 -9.62
N ALA A 24 11.49 -11.92 -8.76
CA ALA A 24 11.70 -10.49 -8.48
C ALA A 24 13.10 -10.23 -7.92
N HIS A 25 13.56 -11.06 -6.99
CA HIS A 25 14.94 -10.97 -6.47
C HIS A 25 16.00 -11.30 -7.53
N LEU A 26 15.71 -12.20 -8.46
CA LEU A 26 16.60 -12.50 -9.58
C LEU A 26 16.79 -11.29 -10.49
N PHE A 27 15.70 -10.63 -10.89
CA PHE A 27 15.78 -9.39 -11.68
C PHE A 27 16.45 -8.25 -10.92
N ASN A 28 16.16 -8.09 -9.63
CA ASN A 28 16.81 -7.09 -8.80
C ASN A 28 18.32 -7.35 -8.64
N HIS A 29 18.73 -8.61 -8.53
CA HIS A 29 20.15 -8.98 -8.51
C HIS A 29 20.86 -8.67 -9.85
N LEU A 30 20.14 -8.74 -10.96
CA LEU A 30 20.60 -8.30 -12.28
C LEU A 30 20.59 -6.77 -12.45
N GLY A 31 20.25 -6.00 -11.42
CA GLY A 31 20.25 -4.53 -11.45
C GLY A 31 18.97 -3.88 -11.99
N TYR A 32 17.89 -4.64 -12.18
CA TYR A 32 16.61 -4.06 -12.58
C TYR A 32 15.84 -3.52 -11.38
N ARG A 33 14.88 -2.64 -11.66
CA ARG A 33 13.83 -2.22 -10.72
C ARG A 33 12.60 -3.06 -10.96
N VAL A 34 12.03 -3.60 -9.89
CA VAL A 34 10.98 -4.60 -9.97
C VAL A 34 9.66 -4.07 -9.44
N TYR A 35 8.59 -4.52 -10.08
CA TYR A 35 7.23 -4.45 -9.58
C TYR A 35 6.59 -5.83 -9.73
N MET A 36 6.00 -6.36 -8.67
CA MET A 36 5.26 -7.61 -8.71
C MET A 36 3.80 -7.39 -8.33
N TYR A 37 2.91 -7.83 -9.22
CA TYR A 37 1.48 -7.95 -8.99
C TYR A 37 1.14 -9.42 -8.70
N PHE A 38 0.42 -9.69 -7.61
CA PHE A 38 -0.02 -11.03 -7.24
C PHE A 38 -1.55 -11.12 -7.23
N ASP A 39 -2.13 -12.11 -7.91
CA ASP A 39 -3.58 -12.33 -8.01
C ASP A 39 -3.92 -13.73 -7.53
N TYR A 40 -4.94 -13.79 -6.67
CA TYR A 40 -5.45 -15.03 -6.13
C TYR A 40 -6.96 -14.88 -5.80
N PRO A 41 -7.75 -15.92 -6.01
CA PRO A 41 -9.13 -15.95 -5.57
C PRO A 41 -9.21 -16.08 -4.04
N SER A 42 -10.36 -15.73 -3.47
CA SER A 42 -10.66 -15.96 -2.04
C SER A 42 -10.95 -17.45 -1.77
N LEU A 43 -9.98 -18.32 -2.05
CA LEU A 43 -10.05 -19.78 -1.89
C LEU A 43 -8.75 -20.28 -1.25
N ILE A 44 -8.86 -21.11 -0.20
CA ILE A 44 -7.69 -21.71 0.48
C ILE A 44 -7.09 -22.85 -0.35
N LYS A 45 -7.92 -23.60 -1.08
CA LYS A 45 -7.51 -24.70 -1.96
C LYS A 45 -8.31 -24.66 -3.24
N GLY A 46 -7.63 -24.92 -4.36
CA GLY A 46 -8.22 -24.81 -5.69
C GLY A 46 -8.22 -23.37 -6.21
N GLY A 47 -8.59 -23.21 -7.49
CA GLY A 47 -8.42 -21.94 -8.20
C GLY A 47 -7.01 -21.76 -8.77
N HIS A 48 -6.88 -20.68 -9.55
CA HIS A 48 -5.67 -20.29 -10.24
C HIS A 48 -5.05 -19.07 -9.55
N ASN A 49 -3.79 -19.19 -9.13
CA ASN A 49 -3.01 -18.09 -8.60
C ASN A 49 -1.95 -17.73 -9.63
N TYR A 50 -1.68 -16.44 -9.79
CA TYR A 50 -0.58 -16.00 -10.64
C TYR A 50 0.10 -14.76 -10.08
N ALA A 51 1.37 -14.60 -10.40
CA ALA A 51 2.11 -13.38 -10.19
C ALA A 51 2.66 -12.88 -11.52
N ILE A 52 2.56 -11.58 -11.75
CA ILE A 52 3.25 -10.89 -12.84
C ILE A 52 4.41 -10.14 -12.21
N VAL A 53 5.63 -10.53 -12.56
CA VAL A 53 6.86 -9.87 -12.16
C VAL A 53 7.38 -9.07 -13.34
N ARG A 54 7.34 -7.75 -13.21
CA ARG A 54 7.86 -6.82 -14.21
C ARG A 54 9.17 -6.24 -13.70
N ALA A 55 10.15 -6.12 -14.58
CA ALA A 55 11.44 -5.54 -14.29
C ALA A 55 11.85 -4.55 -15.38
N SER A 56 12.35 -3.40 -14.99
CA SER A 56 12.75 -2.31 -15.89
C SER A 56 14.05 -1.68 -15.44
N ARG A 57 14.75 -0.99 -16.35
CA ARG A 57 15.92 -0.16 -16.01
C ARG A 57 15.56 0.91 -14.97
N ASP A 58 14.39 1.51 -15.12
CA ASP A 58 13.88 2.58 -14.29
C ASP A 58 12.78 2.07 -13.35
N LYS A 59 12.48 2.83 -12.30
CA LYS A 59 11.41 2.46 -11.36
C LYS A 59 10.06 2.44 -12.07
N ILE A 60 9.31 1.37 -11.80
CA ILE A 60 7.99 1.07 -12.36
C ILE A 60 7.04 0.69 -11.23
N GLY A 61 5.73 0.82 -11.46
CA GLY A 61 4.71 0.57 -10.43
C GLY A 61 3.41 -0.02 -10.96
N ALA A 62 3.43 -0.58 -12.17
CA ALA A 62 2.28 -1.15 -12.83
C ALA A 62 2.66 -2.38 -13.67
N HIS A 63 1.68 -3.22 -13.97
CA HIS A 63 1.85 -4.35 -14.88
C HIS A 63 1.54 -3.95 -16.32
N ARG A 64 1.96 -4.79 -17.27
CA ARG A 64 1.72 -4.67 -18.71
C ARG A 64 0.67 -5.68 -19.15
N ASP A 65 0.01 -5.42 -20.28
CA ASP A 65 -0.92 -6.37 -20.90
C ASP A 65 -0.23 -7.57 -21.52
N LYS A 66 1.06 -7.49 -21.82
CA LYS A 66 1.83 -8.57 -22.45
C LYS A 66 2.98 -9.01 -21.55
N VAL A 67 3.31 -10.29 -21.66
CA VAL A 67 4.44 -10.91 -20.94
C VAL A 67 5.43 -11.54 -21.92
N ASP A 68 6.70 -11.48 -21.57
CA ASP A 68 7.80 -12.08 -22.33
C ASP A 68 7.98 -13.57 -21.96
N PHE A 69 7.69 -13.94 -20.71
CA PHE A 69 7.78 -15.32 -20.23
C PHE A 69 6.53 -15.75 -19.48
N ILE A 70 6.17 -17.02 -19.62
CA ILE A 70 5.18 -17.67 -18.74
C ILE A 70 5.78 -18.94 -18.14
N LEU A 71 5.77 -19.02 -16.81
CA LEU A 71 6.10 -20.22 -16.04
C LEU A 71 4.79 -20.89 -15.59
N ALA A 72 4.38 -21.94 -16.29
CA ALA A 72 3.08 -22.59 -16.12
C ALA A 72 3.18 -23.92 -15.38
N LEU A 73 2.68 -23.99 -14.14
CA LEU A 73 2.58 -25.23 -13.36
C LEU A 73 1.26 -25.99 -13.59
N ASN A 74 0.28 -25.35 -14.24
CA ASN A 74 -1.00 -25.94 -14.63
C ASN A 74 -1.51 -25.34 -15.94
N GLN A 75 -2.49 -26.00 -16.56
CA GLN A 75 -3.06 -25.56 -17.84
C GLN A 75 -3.73 -24.18 -17.75
N ASP A 76 -4.34 -23.83 -16.61
CA ASP A 76 -5.00 -22.53 -16.42
C ASP A 76 -4.04 -21.35 -16.56
N SER A 77 -2.75 -21.54 -16.26
CA SER A 77 -1.69 -20.55 -16.50
C SER A 77 -1.56 -20.13 -17.96
N VAL A 78 -1.99 -20.97 -18.88
CA VAL A 78 -2.04 -20.68 -20.32
C VAL A 78 -3.46 -20.28 -20.71
N ASP A 79 -4.45 -21.07 -20.29
CA ASP A 79 -5.81 -20.94 -20.80
C ASP A 79 -6.51 -19.64 -20.36
N LEU A 80 -6.25 -19.17 -19.15
CA LEU A 80 -6.82 -17.91 -18.62
C LEU A 80 -6.02 -16.67 -19.04
N HIS A 81 -4.83 -16.87 -19.61
CA HIS A 81 -3.85 -15.81 -19.92
C HIS A 81 -3.58 -15.71 -21.43
N LYS A 82 -4.47 -16.26 -22.27
CA LYS A 82 -4.31 -16.24 -23.74
C LYS A 82 -4.16 -14.82 -24.29
N GLU A 83 -4.90 -13.88 -23.72
CA GLU A 83 -4.89 -12.49 -24.16
C GLU A 83 -3.57 -11.78 -23.85
N ILE A 84 -2.77 -12.24 -22.88
CA ILE A 84 -1.47 -11.63 -22.54
C ILE A 84 -0.30 -12.30 -23.28
N ILE A 85 -0.54 -13.46 -23.91
CA ILE A 85 0.44 -14.18 -24.73
C ILE A 85 0.59 -13.48 -26.09
N SER A 86 1.82 -13.36 -26.56
CA SER A 86 2.19 -12.87 -27.88
C SER A 86 3.05 -13.92 -28.62
N LYS A 87 3.37 -13.65 -29.90
CA LYS A 87 4.31 -14.50 -30.66
C LYS A 87 5.73 -14.52 -30.09
N ASN A 88 6.07 -13.54 -29.24
CA ASN A 88 7.38 -13.40 -28.62
C ASN A 88 7.40 -13.94 -27.18
N THR A 89 6.28 -14.47 -26.69
CA THR A 89 6.17 -14.99 -25.33
C THR A 89 6.72 -16.41 -25.27
N GLU A 90 7.74 -16.64 -24.44
CA GLU A 90 8.36 -17.94 -24.23
C GLU A 90 7.66 -18.67 -23.07
N LEU A 91 7.11 -19.86 -23.35
CA LEU A 91 6.44 -20.69 -22.35
C LEU A 91 7.40 -21.73 -21.79
N ILE A 92 7.49 -21.82 -20.47
CA ILE A 92 8.17 -22.88 -19.73
C ILE A 92 7.12 -23.53 -18.84
N PHE A 93 6.97 -24.85 -18.92
CA PHE A 93 5.81 -25.50 -18.32
C PHE A 93 6.07 -26.93 -17.83
N ASP A 94 5.21 -27.38 -16.91
CA ASP A 94 5.15 -28.80 -16.54
C ASP A 94 4.47 -29.61 -17.65
N SER A 95 5.26 -30.39 -18.41
CA SER A 95 4.76 -31.17 -19.56
C SER A 95 3.82 -32.30 -19.17
N SER A 96 3.75 -32.65 -17.88
CA SER A 96 2.77 -33.62 -17.37
C SER A 96 1.38 -33.02 -17.14
N ARG A 97 1.27 -31.69 -17.06
CA ARG A 97 0.04 -30.96 -16.70
C ARG A 97 -0.41 -29.95 -17.73
N VAL A 98 0.51 -29.48 -18.58
CA VAL A 98 0.27 -28.40 -19.54
C VAL A 98 0.51 -28.89 -20.96
N ARG A 99 -0.42 -28.57 -21.86
CA ARG A 99 -0.30 -28.78 -23.30
C ARG A 99 -0.13 -27.42 -23.97
N ALA A 100 1.11 -27.09 -24.34
CA ALA A 100 1.48 -25.88 -25.04
C ALA A 100 2.77 -26.10 -25.86
N GLU A 101 3.09 -25.16 -26.75
CA GLU A 101 4.40 -25.09 -27.40
C GLU A 101 5.37 -24.29 -26.53
N GLY A 102 6.63 -24.75 -26.41
CA GLY A 102 7.64 -24.11 -25.57
C GLY A 102 8.63 -25.10 -24.96
N ILE A 103 9.16 -24.77 -23.77
CA ILE A 103 10.07 -25.61 -22.99
C ILE A 103 9.26 -26.42 -21.97
N GLY A 104 8.99 -27.69 -22.30
CA GLY A 104 8.30 -28.62 -21.41
C GLY A 104 9.26 -29.37 -20.48
N LEU A 105 9.00 -29.36 -19.19
CA LEU A 105 9.76 -30.05 -18.15
C LEU A 105 8.93 -31.18 -17.53
N ASN A 106 9.51 -32.37 -17.35
CA ASN A 106 8.86 -33.44 -16.60
C ASN A 106 9.06 -33.24 -15.08
N LEU A 107 8.35 -32.27 -14.50
CA LEU A 107 8.49 -31.94 -13.08
C LEU A 107 8.24 -33.14 -12.16
N PRO A 108 7.19 -33.98 -12.34
CA PRO A 108 6.99 -35.14 -11.48
C PRO A 108 8.13 -36.15 -11.53
N GLY A 109 8.78 -36.32 -12.70
CA GLY A 109 9.96 -37.18 -12.84
C GLY A 109 11.13 -36.66 -12.02
N ILE A 110 11.51 -35.40 -12.25
CA ILE A 110 12.60 -34.71 -11.55
C ILE A 110 12.41 -34.74 -10.03
N LEU A 111 11.22 -34.37 -9.56
CA LEU A 111 10.92 -34.33 -8.12
C LEU A 111 10.93 -35.73 -7.49
N LYS A 112 10.51 -36.76 -8.22
CA LYS A 112 10.51 -38.15 -7.73
C LYS A 112 11.92 -38.70 -7.60
N GLU A 113 12.82 -38.40 -8.53
CA GLU A 113 14.22 -38.83 -8.48
C GLU A 113 14.92 -38.31 -7.22
N GLU A 114 14.64 -37.08 -6.82
CA GLU A 114 15.23 -36.42 -5.66
C GLU A 114 14.39 -36.56 -4.36
N SER A 115 13.30 -37.35 -4.39
CA SER A 115 12.35 -37.48 -3.25
C SER A 115 11.86 -36.12 -2.70
N ALA A 116 11.65 -35.17 -3.59
CA ALA A 116 11.34 -33.78 -3.27
C ALA A 116 9.84 -33.49 -3.15
N PRO A 117 9.42 -32.56 -2.27
CA PRO A 117 8.03 -32.16 -2.16
C PRO A 117 7.53 -31.42 -3.43
N PRO A 118 6.23 -31.52 -3.78
CA PRO A 118 5.67 -30.91 -5.00
C PRO A 118 5.95 -29.41 -5.17
N VAL A 119 6.00 -28.64 -4.07
CA VAL A 119 6.25 -27.19 -4.09
C VAL A 119 7.65 -26.83 -4.64
N MET A 120 8.61 -27.76 -4.63
CA MET A 120 9.93 -27.55 -5.24
C MET A 120 9.91 -27.62 -6.77
N GLY A 121 8.75 -27.92 -7.38
CA GLY A 121 8.54 -27.69 -8.82
C GLY A 121 8.82 -26.24 -9.22
N ASN A 122 8.59 -25.28 -8.30
CA ASN A 122 9.00 -23.88 -8.47
C ASN A 122 10.51 -23.73 -8.70
N SER A 123 11.32 -24.42 -7.90
CA SER A 123 12.78 -24.37 -8.01
C SER A 123 13.24 -24.87 -9.38
N CYS A 124 12.64 -25.97 -9.85
CA CYS A 124 12.94 -26.53 -11.17
C CYS A 124 12.56 -25.57 -12.30
N ILE A 125 11.33 -25.05 -12.30
CA ILE A 125 10.85 -24.18 -13.38
C ILE A 125 11.56 -22.82 -13.41
N ILE A 126 11.95 -22.29 -12.24
CA ILE A 126 12.78 -21.07 -12.14
C ILE A 126 14.21 -21.35 -12.64
N GLY A 127 14.76 -22.54 -12.37
CA GLY A 127 16.04 -22.96 -12.93
C GLY A 127 16.01 -23.00 -14.46
N ALA A 128 14.96 -23.60 -15.03
CA ALA A 128 14.74 -23.61 -16.47
C ALA A 128 14.55 -22.21 -17.05
N PHE A 129 13.86 -21.32 -16.34
CA PHE A 129 13.75 -19.91 -16.69
C PHE A 129 15.10 -19.22 -16.72
N ALA A 130 15.94 -19.38 -15.69
CA ALA A 130 17.24 -18.76 -15.67
C ALA A 130 18.08 -19.15 -16.90
N ARG A 131 18.08 -20.43 -17.28
CA ARG A 131 18.73 -20.89 -18.51
C ARG A 131 18.10 -20.27 -19.76
N ALA A 132 16.76 -20.25 -19.84
CA ALA A 132 16.04 -19.71 -20.99
C ALA A 132 16.26 -18.21 -21.20
N ALA A 133 16.43 -17.49 -20.09
CA ALA A 133 16.71 -16.06 -20.01
C ALA A 133 18.21 -15.71 -20.15
N GLY A 134 19.10 -16.70 -20.36
CA GLY A 134 20.54 -16.49 -20.44
C GLY A 134 21.17 -15.97 -19.13
N ILE A 135 20.54 -16.25 -18.00
CA ILE A 135 21.01 -15.88 -16.66
C ILE A 135 21.98 -16.96 -16.18
N GLU A 136 23.19 -16.56 -15.80
CA GLU A 136 24.23 -17.48 -15.35
C GLU A 136 23.82 -18.26 -14.09
N TRP A 137 24.15 -19.56 -14.04
CA TRP A 137 23.84 -20.44 -12.90
C TRP A 137 24.27 -19.85 -11.56
N ARG A 138 25.45 -19.23 -11.52
CA ARG A 138 26.00 -18.60 -10.30
C ARG A 138 25.07 -17.51 -9.75
N VAL A 139 24.45 -16.71 -10.62
CA VAL A 139 23.51 -15.65 -10.20
C VAL A 139 22.27 -16.27 -9.58
N LEU A 140 21.73 -17.33 -10.19
CA LEU A 140 20.59 -18.07 -9.65
C LEU A 140 20.91 -18.68 -8.28
N GLU A 141 22.07 -19.32 -8.15
CA GLU A 141 22.55 -19.93 -6.91
C GLU A 141 22.68 -18.91 -5.77
N GLU A 142 23.26 -17.73 -6.05
CA GLU A 142 23.38 -16.64 -5.09
C GLU A 142 22.01 -16.13 -4.62
N VAL A 143 21.03 -16.00 -5.53
CA VAL A 143 19.65 -15.60 -5.19
C VAL A 143 18.95 -16.67 -4.35
N PHE A 144 19.03 -17.95 -4.76
CA PHE A 144 18.43 -19.06 -4.01
C PHE A 144 18.98 -19.16 -2.59
N THR A 145 20.29 -18.95 -2.44
CA THR A 145 20.96 -19.00 -1.14
C THR A 145 20.42 -17.95 -0.16
N ARG A 146 20.05 -16.76 -0.67
CA ARG A 146 19.50 -15.67 0.16
C ARG A 146 18.00 -15.83 0.40
N GLN A 147 17.25 -16.23 -0.62
CA GLN A 147 15.78 -16.19 -0.60
C GLN A 147 15.11 -17.50 -0.20
N ILE A 148 15.81 -18.63 -0.31
CA ILE A 148 15.29 -19.96 0.01
C ILE A 148 16.23 -20.69 0.98
N PRO A 149 16.37 -20.21 2.24
CA PRO A 149 17.29 -20.83 3.20
C PRO A 149 16.85 -22.24 3.61
N LYS A 150 15.55 -22.53 3.56
CA LYS A 150 14.99 -23.82 3.96
C LYS A 150 15.24 -24.88 2.88
N ALA A 151 15.87 -26.00 3.28
CA ALA A 151 16.21 -27.12 2.40
C ALA A 151 17.00 -26.67 1.14
N LEU A 152 17.89 -25.69 1.30
CA LEU A 152 18.65 -25.07 0.21
C LEU A 152 19.39 -26.09 -0.70
N PRO A 153 20.12 -27.10 -0.18
CA PRO A 153 20.85 -28.03 -1.05
C PRO A 153 19.93 -28.77 -2.02
N LEU A 154 18.76 -29.21 -1.55
CA LEU A 154 17.79 -29.90 -2.37
C LEU A 154 17.14 -28.96 -3.40
N ASN A 155 16.82 -27.72 -3.00
CA ASN A 155 16.32 -26.70 -3.93
C ASN A 155 17.32 -26.39 -5.05
N LEU A 156 18.61 -26.28 -4.74
CA LEU A 156 19.66 -26.05 -5.73
C LEU A 156 19.82 -27.25 -6.67
N THR A 157 19.80 -28.49 -6.17
CA THR A 157 19.83 -29.68 -7.02
C THR A 157 18.66 -29.69 -8.02
N ILE A 158 17.45 -29.43 -7.54
CA ILE A 158 16.23 -29.43 -8.38
C ILE A 158 16.24 -28.28 -9.39
N ALA A 159 16.65 -27.08 -8.96
CA ALA A 159 16.83 -25.95 -9.85
C ALA A 159 17.89 -26.23 -10.92
N ARG A 160 18.96 -26.96 -10.57
CA ARG A 160 20.01 -27.33 -11.51
C ARG A 160 19.50 -28.27 -12.60
N GLN A 161 18.72 -29.27 -12.23
CA GLN A 161 18.10 -30.16 -13.21
C GLN A 161 17.19 -29.41 -14.18
N GLY A 162 16.40 -28.45 -13.68
CA GLY A 162 15.59 -27.57 -14.54
C GLY A 162 16.43 -26.69 -15.46
N TYR A 163 17.51 -26.12 -14.93
CA TYR A 163 18.47 -25.30 -15.69
C TYR A 163 19.12 -26.10 -16.83
N ASP A 164 19.61 -27.31 -16.55
CA ASP A 164 20.30 -28.15 -17.53
C ASP A 164 19.35 -28.76 -18.57
N ALA A 165 18.06 -28.96 -18.22
CA ALA A 165 17.02 -29.43 -19.13
C ALA A 165 16.47 -28.35 -20.09
N SER A 166 16.80 -27.09 -19.85
CA SER A 166 16.32 -25.94 -20.61
C SER A 166 17.35 -25.46 -21.65
N ARG A 167 16.95 -24.53 -22.52
CA ARG A 167 17.80 -23.92 -23.54
C ARG A 167 17.63 -22.41 -23.53
N GLU A 168 18.70 -21.67 -23.84
CA GLU A 168 18.63 -20.21 -23.98
C GLU A 168 17.73 -19.85 -25.19
N CYS A 169 16.69 -19.05 -24.95
CA CYS A 169 15.80 -18.53 -25.99
C CYS A 169 15.96 -17.01 -26.14
N CYS A 170 16.14 -16.30 -25.02
CA CYS A 170 16.33 -14.85 -24.99
C CYS A 170 17.31 -14.49 -23.88
N ARG A 171 18.21 -13.54 -24.11
CA ARG A 171 19.19 -13.12 -23.10
C ARG A 171 18.74 -11.84 -22.40
N ILE A 172 18.60 -11.91 -21.08
CA ILE A 172 18.38 -10.74 -20.21
C ILE A 172 19.74 -10.25 -19.71
N PRO A 173 20.25 -9.11 -20.20
CA PRO A 173 21.56 -8.63 -19.80
C PRO A 173 21.51 -8.05 -18.37
N PRO A 174 22.58 -8.21 -17.58
CA PRO A 174 22.71 -7.49 -16.31
C PRO A 174 22.88 -5.98 -16.56
N LEU A 175 22.35 -5.17 -15.65
CA LEU A 175 22.49 -3.72 -15.62
C LEU A 175 23.57 -3.29 -14.60
N LYS A 176 24.05 -2.05 -14.73
CA LYS A 176 25.07 -1.48 -13.83
C LYS A 176 24.51 -0.95 -12.51
N ASN A 177 23.22 -1.09 -12.28
CA ASN A 177 22.57 -0.62 -11.05
C ASN A 177 22.81 -1.62 -9.92
N PHE A 178 22.93 -1.12 -8.70
CA PHE A 178 22.95 -1.97 -7.51
C PHE A 178 21.56 -2.52 -7.20
N PRO A 179 21.46 -3.75 -6.66
CA PRO A 179 20.23 -4.30 -6.12
C PRO A 179 19.67 -3.42 -5.00
N LEU A 180 18.34 -3.24 -4.97
CA LEU A 180 17.64 -2.54 -3.89
C LEU A 180 16.90 -3.54 -2.99
N PRO A 181 16.52 -3.18 -1.75
CA PRO A 181 15.50 -3.92 -1.01
C PRO A 181 14.25 -4.11 -1.88
N VAL A 182 13.62 -5.29 -1.78
CA VAL A 182 12.35 -5.58 -2.42
C VAL A 182 11.37 -5.92 -1.30
N LEU A 183 10.31 -5.14 -1.19
CA LEU A 183 9.33 -5.26 -0.11
C LEU A 183 7.93 -4.91 -0.60
N SER A 184 6.93 -5.37 0.13
CA SER A 184 5.53 -5.09 -0.09
C SER A 184 5.12 -3.71 0.41
N GLY A 185 4.03 -3.14 -0.13
CA GLY A 185 3.49 -1.90 0.43
C GLY A 185 3.08 -2.02 1.91
N ASN A 186 2.61 -3.21 2.33
CA ASN A 186 2.33 -3.48 3.75
C ASN A 186 3.60 -3.41 4.62
N GLU A 187 4.72 -3.97 4.18
CA GLU A 187 6.00 -3.84 4.89
C GLU A 187 6.48 -2.38 4.90
N ALA A 188 6.30 -1.64 3.79
CA ALA A 188 6.64 -0.22 3.74
C ALA A 188 5.82 0.61 4.75
N ILE A 189 4.51 0.37 4.85
CA ILE A 189 3.64 0.99 5.85
C ILE A 189 4.13 0.64 7.25
N GLY A 190 4.42 -0.64 7.50
CA GLY A 190 4.89 -1.09 8.81
C GLY A 190 6.19 -0.41 9.22
N LEU A 191 7.20 -0.42 8.34
CA LEU A 191 8.47 0.27 8.56
C LEU A 191 8.29 1.79 8.78
N GLY A 192 7.38 2.42 8.03
CA GLY A 192 7.05 3.83 8.20
C GLY A 192 6.43 4.13 9.56
N LEU A 193 5.53 3.28 10.05
CA LEU A 193 4.97 3.39 11.40
C LEU A 193 6.06 3.25 12.48
N LEU A 194 6.95 2.26 12.34
CA LEU A 194 8.10 2.10 13.26
C LEU A 194 8.98 3.34 13.27
N HIS A 195 9.30 3.89 12.10
CA HIS A 195 10.06 5.13 11.98
C HIS A 195 9.33 6.32 12.65
N GLY A 196 8.00 6.38 12.57
CA GLY A 196 7.19 7.38 13.28
C GLY A 196 7.15 7.23 14.81
N GLY A 197 7.79 6.18 15.35
CA GLY A 197 7.85 5.87 16.78
C GLY A 197 6.63 5.09 17.29
N LEU A 198 6.12 4.14 16.50
CA LEU A 198 5.04 3.24 16.92
C LEU A 198 5.41 2.48 18.20
N ASP A 199 4.49 2.43 19.16
CA ASP A 199 4.61 1.60 20.36
C ASP A 199 3.71 0.36 20.30
N ALA A 200 2.54 0.47 19.65
CA ALA A 200 1.54 -0.59 19.67
C ALA A 200 0.81 -0.74 18.33
N TYR A 201 0.67 -1.99 17.88
CA TYR A 201 -0.14 -2.35 16.72
C TYR A 201 -1.25 -3.33 17.12
N VAL A 202 -2.50 -2.95 16.89
CA VAL A 202 -3.67 -3.79 17.22
C VAL A 202 -4.46 -4.06 15.95
N ALA A 203 -4.72 -5.33 15.62
CA ALA A 203 -5.47 -5.66 14.41
C ALA A 203 -6.25 -6.97 14.52
N TYR A 204 -7.45 -6.98 13.94
CA TYR A 204 -8.17 -8.19 13.59
C TYR A 204 -7.85 -8.53 12.12
N PRO A 205 -7.45 -9.77 11.79
CA PRO A 205 -7.04 -10.14 10.44
C PRO A 205 -8.11 -9.88 9.41
N MET A 206 -7.81 -9.00 8.46
CA MET A 206 -8.61 -8.76 7.28
C MET A 206 -7.72 -8.40 6.09
N THR A 207 -7.91 -9.08 4.96
CA THR A 207 -7.24 -8.75 3.69
C THR A 207 -7.63 -7.34 3.23
N PRO A 208 -6.67 -6.50 2.79
CA PRO A 208 -5.26 -6.81 2.52
C PRO A 208 -4.25 -6.45 3.62
N THR A 209 -4.69 -5.99 4.80
CA THR A 209 -3.79 -5.47 5.86
C THR A 209 -3.28 -6.51 6.84
N SER A 210 -3.78 -7.76 6.80
CA SER A 210 -3.31 -8.84 7.69
C SER A 210 -1.79 -9.04 7.66
N ASN A 211 -1.13 -8.80 6.52
CA ASN A 211 0.32 -8.96 6.42
C ASN A 211 1.09 -7.93 7.26
N ILE A 212 0.49 -6.77 7.57
CA ILE A 212 1.09 -5.81 8.52
C ILE A 212 1.11 -6.43 9.92
N LEU A 213 0.03 -7.12 10.34
CA LEU A 213 0.02 -7.80 11.64
C LEU A 213 1.11 -8.87 11.73
N HIS A 214 1.29 -9.66 10.67
CA HIS A 214 2.36 -10.66 10.60
C HIS A 214 3.76 -10.03 10.68
N PHE A 215 4.00 -8.98 9.89
CA PHE A 215 5.26 -8.23 9.91
C PHE A 215 5.54 -7.63 11.30
N MET A 216 4.55 -6.95 11.90
CA MET A 216 4.68 -6.36 13.23
C MET A 216 4.99 -7.41 14.30
N ALA A 217 4.33 -8.57 14.23
CA ALA A 217 4.60 -9.68 15.15
C ALA A 217 6.02 -10.23 15.02
N GLU A 218 6.58 -10.27 13.80
CA GLU A 218 7.96 -10.71 13.54
C GLU A 218 8.99 -9.74 14.14
N VAL A 219 8.76 -8.43 14.02
CA VAL A 219 9.69 -7.40 14.49
C VAL A 219 9.43 -6.92 15.92
N ALA A 220 8.41 -7.46 16.60
CA ALA A 220 7.92 -6.94 17.87
C ALA A 220 9.00 -6.89 18.97
N GLU A 221 9.74 -8.00 19.14
CA GLU A 221 10.78 -8.10 20.17
C GLU A 221 11.95 -7.15 19.90
N ALA A 222 12.34 -6.99 18.63
CA ALA A 222 13.46 -6.13 18.24
C ALA A 222 13.17 -4.62 18.43
N HIS A 223 11.89 -4.25 18.51
CA HIS A 223 11.43 -2.85 18.58
C HIS A 223 10.61 -2.53 19.84
N ASP A 224 10.55 -3.44 20.84
CA ASP A 224 9.73 -3.29 22.05
C ASP A 224 8.25 -2.95 21.75
N LEU A 225 7.70 -3.56 20.71
CA LEU A 225 6.33 -3.29 20.26
C LEU A 225 5.32 -4.17 20.97
N ILE A 226 4.19 -3.56 21.29
CA ILE A 226 3.00 -4.25 21.73
C ILE A 226 2.19 -4.64 20.48
N VAL A 227 2.07 -5.95 20.20
CA VAL A 227 1.26 -6.45 19.08
C VAL A 227 0.13 -7.31 19.61
N PHE A 228 -1.12 -6.90 19.33
CA PHE A 228 -2.32 -7.60 19.80
C PHE A 228 -3.29 -7.94 18.67
N HIS A 229 -3.86 -9.14 18.77
CA HIS A 229 -4.93 -9.64 17.91
C HIS A 229 -6.17 -9.92 18.77
N PRO A 230 -7.12 -8.96 18.87
CA PRO A 230 -8.35 -9.12 19.63
C PRO A 230 -9.44 -9.83 18.81
N GLU A 231 -10.62 -9.99 19.39
CA GLU A 231 -11.72 -10.81 18.86
C GLU A 231 -12.52 -10.20 17.70
N ASN A 232 -12.50 -8.86 17.52
CA ASN A 232 -13.18 -8.14 16.44
C ASN A 232 -12.67 -6.69 16.33
N GLU A 233 -13.10 -5.95 15.30
CA GLU A 233 -12.69 -4.57 15.03
C GLU A 233 -13.16 -3.53 16.05
N ILE A 234 -14.24 -3.79 16.80
CA ILE A 234 -14.66 -2.92 17.91
C ILE A 234 -13.61 -3.01 19.03
N ALA A 235 -13.19 -4.22 19.39
CA ALA A 235 -12.12 -4.43 20.37
C ALA A 235 -10.78 -3.81 19.89
N VAL A 236 -10.47 -3.92 18.59
CA VAL A 236 -9.27 -3.28 17.99
C VAL A 236 -9.23 -1.78 18.28
N ILE A 237 -10.27 -1.03 17.89
CA ILE A 237 -10.24 0.43 18.04
C ILE A 237 -10.28 0.84 19.52
N MET A 238 -11.04 0.14 20.35
CA MET A 238 -11.13 0.45 21.78
C MET A 238 -9.82 0.18 22.52
N MET A 239 -9.13 -0.92 22.21
CA MET A 239 -7.79 -1.20 22.76
C MET A 239 -6.77 -0.16 22.31
N ALA A 240 -6.76 0.22 21.03
CA ALA A 240 -5.85 1.23 20.51
C ALA A 240 -6.05 2.60 21.18
N LEU A 241 -7.30 3.02 21.43
CA LEU A 241 -7.58 4.26 22.17
C LEU A 241 -7.20 4.15 23.65
N GLY A 242 -7.37 2.98 24.27
CA GLY A 242 -6.87 2.73 25.63
C GLY A 242 -5.34 2.86 25.73
N LEU A 243 -4.62 2.30 24.75
CA LEU A 243 -3.17 2.44 24.63
C LEU A 243 -2.76 3.90 24.37
N GLY A 244 -3.45 4.60 23.46
CA GLY A 244 -3.23 6.02 23.19
C GLY A 244 -3.43 6.90 24.42
N TYR A 245 -4.47 6.62 25.22
CA TYR A 245 -4.69 7.28 26.51
C TYR A 245 -3.54 7.03 27.50
N ALA A 246 -2.98 5.82 27.51
CA ALA A 246 -1.82 5.45 28.31
C ALA A 246 -0.47 5.97 27.75
N GLY A 247 -0.50 6.80 26.71
CA GLY A 247 0.71 7.40 26.14
C GLY A 247 1.46 6.55 25.14
N LYS A 248 0.86 5.47 24.64
CA LYS A 248 1.46 4.58 23.64
C LYS A 248 0.98 4.95 22.24
N LYS A 249 1.91 5.25 21.33
CA LYS A 249 1.59 5.52 19.92
C LYS A 249 1.01 4.28 19.25
N ALA A 250 -0.32 4.26 19.13
CA ALA A 250 -1.06 3.12 18.62
C ALA A 250 -1.48 3.30 17.16
N ALA A 251 -1.33 2.23 16.38
CA ALA A 251 -1.90 2.10 15.05
C ALA A 251 -2.70 0.80 14.93
N VAL A 252 -3.65 0.77 14.01
CA VAL A 252 -4.49 -0.40 13.72
C VAL A 252 -4.57 -0.67 12.22
N GLY A 253 -4.81 -1.91 11.83
CA GLY A 253 -5.04 -2.30 10.44
C GLY A 253 -6.45 -2.85 10.23
N THR A 254 -7.10 -2.42 9.15
CA THR A 254 -8.44 -2.88 8.76
C THR A 254 -8.71 -2.63 7.26
N SER A 255 -9.95 -2.82 6.85
CA SER A 255 -10.51 -2.63 5.49
C SER A 255 -11.97 -2.17 5.61
N GLY A 256 -12.67 -1.96 4.50
CA GLY A 256 -14.05 -1.46 4.41
C GLY A 256 -14.99 -1.93 5.52
N GLY A 257 -15.23 -3.25 5.59
CA GLY A 257 -16.19 -3.83 6.54
C GLY A 257 -15.79 -3.67 8.01
N GLY A 258 -14.51 -3.82 8.33
CA GLY A 258 -14.01 -3.66 9.69
C GLY A 258 -14.02 -2.19 10.13
N PHE A 259 -13.71 -1.26 9.22
CA PHE A 259 -13.78 0.17 9.51
C PHE A 259 -15.21 0.63 9.81
N CYS A 260 -16.24 0.04 9.18
CA CYS A 260 -17.65 0.27 9.57
C CYS A 260 -17.89 0.03 11.06
N LEU A 261 -17.30 -1.04 11.61
CA LEU A 261 -17.41 -1.38 13.04
C LEU A 261 -16.59 -0.44 13.94
N MET A 262 -15.56 0.22 13.40
CA MET A 262 -14.72 1.16 14.15
C MET A 262 -15.28 2.58 14.23
N THR A 263 -16.31 2.92 13.45
CA THR A 263 -16.78 4.32 13.29
C THR A 263 -17.23 5.00 14.59
N GLU A 264 -17.78 4.25 15.54
CA GLU A 264 -18.10 4.76 16.89
C GLU A 264 -16.82 5.11 17.66
N GLY A 265 -15.83 4.21 17.68
CA GLY A 265 -14.51 4.45 18.27
C GLY A 265 -13.76 5.61 17.62
N LEU A 266 -13.89 5.78 16.30
CA LEU A 266 -13.37 6.95 15.58
C LEU A 266 -13.99 8.27 16.09
N SER A 267 -15.30 8.26 16.33
CA SER A 267 -16.02 9.41 16.91
C SER A 267 -15.54 9.71 18.33
N LEU A 268 -15.27 8.66 19.12
CA LEU A 268 -14.69 8.78 20.45
C LEU A 268 -13.30 9.44 20.41
N SER A 269 -12.42 9.00 19.50
CA SER A 269 -11.10 9.63 19.27
C SER A 269 -11.22 11.11 18.94
N GLY A 270 -12.16 11.47 18.07
CA GLY A 270 -12.43 12.86 17.70
C GLY A 270 -12.92 13.72 18.87
N MET A 271 -13.82 13.19 19.70
CA MET A 271 -14.36 13.90 20.87
C MET A 271 -13.33 14.04 21.98
N ASN A 272 -12.65 12.95 22.34
CA ASN A 272 -11.74 12.92 23.49
C ASN A 272 -10.31 13.36 23.16
N GLU A 273 -10.02 13.65 21.89
CA GLU A 273 -8.72 14.06 21.36
C GLU A 273 -7.59 13.04 21.65
N VAL A 274 -7.90 11.75 21.69
CA VAL A 274 -6.90 10.68 21.80
C VAL A 274 -6.47 10.27 20.38
N PRO A 275 -5.17 10.38 20.04
CA PRO A 275 -4.68 10.08 18.71
C PRO A 275 -4.68 8.57 18.41
N VAL A 276 -4.97 8.22 17.16
CA VAL A 276 -4.88 6.86 16.64
C VAL A 276 -4.61 6.90 15.14
N VAL A 277 -3.79 5.97 14.64
CA VAL A 277 -3.60 5.78 13.20
C VAL A 277 -4.36 4.54 12.74
N ILE A 278 -5.15 4.66 11.67
CA ILE A 278 -5.92 3.58 11.08
C ILE A 278 -5.39 3.33 9.66
N VAL A 279 -4.76 2.19 9.44
CA VAL A 279 -4.41 1.71 8.09
C VAL A 279 -5.66 1.07 7.50
N MET A 280 -6.21 1.73 6.48
CA MET A 280 -7.43 1.36 5.77
C MET A 280 -7.06 0.74 4.42
N GLY A 281 -6.90 -0.59 4.39
CA GLY A 281 -6.65 -1.33 3.15
C GLY A 281 -7.93 -1.52 2.35
N GLN A 282 -8.18 -0.63 1.40
CA GLN A 282 -9.30 -0.69 0.50
C GLN A 282 -9.26 -1.94 -0.39
N ARG A 283 -10.44 -2.49 -0.64
CA ARG A 283 -10.69 -3.62 -1.54
C ARG A 283 -12.03 -3.41 -2.22
N ALA A 284 -12.32 -4.14 -3.29
CA ALA A 284 -13.59 -3.96 -3.99
C ALA A 284 -14.79 -4.29 -3.08
N GLY A 285 -15.57 -3.27 -2.71
CA GLY A 285 -16.85 -3.39 -2.00
C GLY A 285 -18.07 -3.46 -2.94
N PRO A 286 -19.31 -3.30 -2.42
CA PRO A 286 -19.69 -3.08 -1.01
C PRO A 286 -19.76 -4.38 -0.19
N SER A 287 -19.96 -4.26 1.12
CA SER A 287 -20.04 -5.40 2.06
C SER A 287 -18.79 -6.28 2.01
N THR A 288 -18.91 -7.61 1.94
CA THR A 288 -17.76 -8.50 1.73
C THR A 288 -17.04 -8.19 0.41
N GLY A 289 -17.82 -7.86 -0.63
CA GLY A 289 -17.33 -7.56 -1.97
C GLY A 289 -16.43 -8.65 -2.52
N MET A 290 -15.28 -8.26 -3.04
CA MET A 290 -14.23 -9.16 -3.54
C MET A 290 -12.95 -8.99 -2.70
N PRO A 291 -12.78 -9.78 -1.61
CA PRO A 291 -11.78 -9.51 -0.58
C PRO A 291 -10.32 -9.48 -1.04
N THR A 292 -10.01 -10.18 -2.13
CA THR A 292 -8.65 -10.35 -2.67
C THR A 292 -8.37 -9.46 -3.88
N TYR A 293 -9.26 -8.50 -4.15
CA TYR A 293 -9.25 -7.66 -5.33
C TYR A 293 -9.26 -6.17 -4.98
N THR A 294 -8.64 -5.35 -5.83
CA THR A 294 -8.43 -3.91 -5.57
C THR A 294 -9.70 -3.10 -5.79
N GLY A 295 -9.77 -1.96 -5.12
CA GLY A 295 -10.82 -0.97 -5.30
C GLY A 295 -10.51 0.28 -4.49
N GLN A 296 -10.85 1.44 -5.05
CA GLN A 296 -10.65 2.76 -4.42
C GLN A 296 -12.00 3.37 -4.02
N THR A 297 -12.81 2.58 -3.30
CA THR A 297 -14.24 2.86 -3.08
C THR A 297 -14.55 3.54 -1.75
N ASP A 298 -13.56 3.77 -0.89
CA ASP A 298 -13.81 4.10 0.52
C ASP A 298 -13.42 5.55 0.90
N LEU A 299 -12.97 6.38 -0.05
CA LEU A 299 -12.52 7.75 0.22
C LEU A 299 -13.63 8.60 0.86
N HIS A 300 -14.80 8.67 0.25
CA HIS A 300 -15.92 9.46 0.78
C HIS A 300 -16.41 8.90 2.11
N PHE A 301 -16.43 7.57 2.24
CA PHE A 301 -16.76 6.93 3.51
C PHE A 301 -15.79 7.37 4.62
N VAL A 302 -14.48 7.26 4.42
CA VAL A 302 -13.46 7.68 5.38
C VAL A 302 -13.53 9.18 5.69
N MET A 303 -13.76 10.03 4.68
CA MET A 303 -13.86 11.48 4.88
C MET A 303 -15.05 11.88 5.75
N HIS A 304 -16.12 11.08 5.77
CA HIS A 304 -17.38 11.39 6.46
C HIS A 304 -17.73 10.42 7.58
N ALA A 305 -16.84 9.47 7.90
CA ALA A 305 -17.07 8.48 8.95
C ALA A 305 -17.02 9.10 10.36
N GLY A 306 -17.88 8.58 11.23
CA GLY A 306 -18.05 9.02 12.61
C GLY A 306 -19.14 10.09 12.75
N GLN A 307 -19.89 10.02 13.85
CA GLN A 307 -20.94 10.99 14.15
C GLN A 307 -20.34 12.30 14.67
N GLY A 308 -20.91 13.43 14.25
CA GLY A 308 -20.41 14.77 14.60
C GLY A 308 -19.21 15.22 13.76
N GLU A 309 -18.65 16.38 14.12
CA GLU A 309 -17.59 17.04 13.35
C GLU A 309 -16.30 17.10 14.18
N PHE A 310 -15.22 16.58 13.61
CA PHE A 310 -13.89 16.59 14.21
C PHE A 310 -12.81 16.55 13.11
N PRO A 311 -11.64 17.16 13.35
CA PRO A 311 -10.53 17.12 12.41
C PRO A 311 -9.95 15.69 12.32
N ARG A 312 -9.58 15.31 11.10
CA ARG A 312 -8.91 14.03 10.80
C ARG A 312 -7.92 14.21 9.66
N LEU A 313 -6.83 13.45 9.73
CA LEU A 313 -5.85 13.36 8.66
C LEU A 313 -6.20 12.15 7.79
N VAL A 314 -6.21 12.32 6.47
CA VAL A 314 -6.49 11.28 5.50
C VAL A 314 -5.44 11.35 4.41
N VAL A 315 -4.65 10.30 4.26
CA VAL A 315 -3.55 10.21 3.29
C VAL A 315 -3.72 8.97 2.41
N ALA A 316 -3.33 9.06 1.14
CA ALA A 316 -3.45 7.99 0.15
C ALA A 316 -2.13 7.82 -0.63
N PRO A 317 -1.14 7.13 -0.05
CA PRO A 317 0.13 6.84 -0.73
C PRO A 317 -0.11 5.99 -1.99
N GLY A 318 0.73 6.18 -3.01
CA GLY A 318 0.61 5.47 -4.29
C GLY A 318 1.76 4.54 -4.65
N ASP A 319 2.87 4.57 -3.91
CA ASP A 319 3.99 3.65 -4.02
C ASP A 319 4.60 3.35 -2.65
N ALA A 320 5.57 2.43 -2.59
CA ALA A 320 6.16 1.97 -1.33
C ALA A 320 6.88 3.10 -0.57
N GLU A 321 7.59 3.99 -1.27
CA GLU A 321 8.24 5.15 -0.65
C GLU A 321 7.23 6.11 -0.05
N GLN A 322 6.15 6.44 -0.78
CA GLN A 322 5.06 7.24 -0.21
C GLN A 322 4.39 6.55 0.98
N ALA A 323 4.19 5.23 0.92
CA ALA A 323 3.61 4.45 2.01
C ALA A 323 4.47 4.53 3.27
N PHE A 324 5.79 4.38 3.17
CA PHE A 324 6.70 4.57 4.30
C PHE A 324 6.62 6.00 4.85
N THR A 325 6.81 7.00 3.98
CA THR A 325 6.87 8.42 4.38
C THR A 325 5.59 8.87 5.06
N TRP A 326 4.44 8.58 4.46
CA TRP A 326 3.16 9.04 4.98
C TRP A 326 2.62 8.22 6.14
N SER A 327 3.07 6.97 6.32
CA SER A 327 2.80 6.24 7.56
C SER A 327 3.55 6.83 8.74
N SER A 328 4.81 7.22 8.53
CA SER A 328 5.59 7.90 9.56
C SER A 328 5.01 9.27 9.91
N LEU A 329 4.72 10.08 8.89
CA LEU A 329 4.12 11.41 9.09
C LEU A 329 2.71 11.29 9.70
N ALA A 330 1.88 10.34 9.28
CA ALA A 330 0.55 10.16 9.85
C ALA A 330 0.61 9.89 11.35
N LEU A 331 1.53 9.03 11.80
CA LEU A 331 1.70 8.75 13.23
C LEU A 331 2.19 9.98 14.00
N GLN A 332 3.20 10.67 13.49
CA GLN A 332 3.72 11.88 14.13
C GLN A 332 2.69 13.01 14.17
N LEU A 333 1.97 13.26 13.07
CA LEU A 333 0.93 14.28 12.97
C LEU A 333 -0.31 13.93 13.80
N ALA A 334 -0.72 12.66 13.85
CA ALA A 334 -1.80 12.22 14.73
C ALA A 334 -1.52 12.62 16.18
N TRP A 335 -0.29 12.38 16.65
CA TRP A 335 0.15 12.72 18.00
C TRP A 335 0.33 14.22 18.24
N LYS A 336 0.97 14.93 17.30
CA LYS A 336 1.13 16.39 17.38
C LYS A 336 -0.22 17.11 17.48
N PHE A 337 -1.18 16.72 16.65
CA PHE A 337 -2.48 17.38 16.56
C PHE A 337 -3.55 16.74 17.43
N GLN A 338 -3.30 15.57 18.02
CA GLN A 338 -4.27 14.84 18.84
C GLN A 338 -5.56 14.55 18.07
N ILE A 339 -5.41 13.85 16.95
CA ILE A 339 -6.49 13.51 16.01
C ILE A 339 -6.38 12.06 15.55
N PRO A 340 -7.47 11.47 15.02
CA PRO A 340 -7.37 10.28 14.21
C PRO A 340 -6.71 10.60 12.86
N ALA A 341 -5.82 9.71 12.41
CA ALA A 341 -5.23 9.73 11.08
C ALA A 341 -5.54 8.42 10.34
N LEU A 342 -5.84 8.50 9.04
CA LEU A 342 -6.19 7.37 8.21
C LEU A 342 -5.25 7.29 7.01
N ILE A 343 -4.69 6.10 6.79
CA ILE A 343 -3.82 5.78 5.65
C ILE A 343 -4.64 4.89 4.72
N LEU A 344 -5.14 5.46 3.62
CA LEU A 344 -5.84 4.71 2.57
C LEU A 344 -4.82 4.11 1.63
N CYS A 345 -4.60 2.82 1.77
CA CYS A 345 -3.95 1.98 0.78
C CYS A 345 -5.02 1.10 0.13
N ASP A 346 -4.78 0.58 -1.06
CA ASP A 346 -5.64 -0.44 -1.66
C ASP A 346 -4.85 -1.75 -1.80
N LYS A 347 -5.55 -2.84 -2.13
CA LYS A 347 -4.94 -4.16 -2.27
C LYS A 347 -3.74 -4.17 -3.22
N THR A 348 -3.76 -3.37 -4.29
CA THR A 348 -2.66 -3.30 -5.26
C THR A 348 -1.39 -2.75 -4.62
N LEU A 349 -1.49 -1.68 -3.81
CA LEU A 349 -0.35 -1.17 -3.06
C LEU A 349 0.06 -2.13 -1.94
N CYS A 350 -0.89 -2.59 -1.12
CA CYS A 350 -0.63 -3.43 0.05
C CYS A 350 0.16 -4.70 -0.27
N GLU A 351 -0.24 -5.41 -1.32
CA GLU A 351 0.31 -6.72 -1.69
C GLU A 351 1.21 -6.69 -2.93
N GLY A 352 1.38 -5.52 -3.56
CA GLY A 352 2.39 -5.32 -4.58
C GLY A 352 3.78 -5.28 -3.95
N PHE A 353 4.79 -5.84 -4.63
CA PHE A 353 6.19 -5.73 -4.21
C PHE A 353 6.95 -4.77 -5.11
N PHE A 354 7.83 -3.97 -4.51
CA PHE A 354 8.51 -2.85 -5.15
C PHE A 354 10.00 -2.87 -4.87
N SER A 355 10.82 -2.46 -5.83
CA SER A 355 12.18 -2.01 -5.54
C SER A 355 12.15 -0.72 -4.71
N PHE A 356 12.54 -0.84 -3.45
CA PHE A 356 12.43 0.21 -2.45
C PHE A 356 13.71 1.03 -2.33
N THR A 357 13.58 2.35 -2.31
CA THR A 357 14.66 3.26 -1.91
C THR A 357 14.26 3.91 -0.60
N ASP A 358 15.12 3.77 0.41
CA ASP A 358 14.90 4.33 1.75
C ASP A 358 14.70 5.87 1.67
N PRO A 359 13.50 6.38 2.05
CA PRO A 359 13.21 7.79 1.99
C PRO A 359 13.44 8.50 3.34
N THR A 360 14.02 7.84 4.35
CA THR A 360 14.14 8.34 5.74
C THR A 360 14.69 9.77 5.83
N GLU A 361 15.79 10.07 5.13
CA GLU A 361 16.42 11.40 5.13
C GLU A 361 15.55 12.52 4.54
N MET A 362 14.49 12.17 3.80
CA MET A 362 13.56 13.13 3.19
C MET A 362 12.34 13.41 4.08
N ILE A 363 12.18 12.67 5.20
CA ILE A 363 11.04 12.84 6.08
C ILE A 363 11.31 13.99 7.05
N PRO A 364 10.50 15.06 7.04
CA PRO A 364 10.69 16.15 7.98
C PRO A 364 10.40 15.70 9.41
N GLU A 365 11.22 16.14 10.35
CA GLU A 365 10.99 15.94 11.77
C GLU A 365 9.75 16.72 12.23
N VAL A 366 8.74 16.04 12.75
CA VAL A 366 7.55 16.67 13.31
C VAL A 366 7.79 16.93 14.79
N ARG A 367 8.18 18.16 15.12
CA ARG A 367 8.39 18.56 16.51
C ARG A 367 7.07 18.51 17.29
N GLN A 368 7.10 17.75 18.39
CA GLN A 368 6.06 17.74 19.41
C GLN A 368 6.60 18.43 20.66
N ASP A 369 5.87 19.42 21.17
CA ASP A 369 6.27 20.09 22.40
C ASP A 369 6.31 19.08 23.55
N ALA A 370 7.37 19.12 24.34
CA ALA A 370 7.47 18.28 25.53
C ALA A 370 6.30 18.58 26.46
N PRO A 371 5.68 17.56 27.07
CA PRO A 371 4.61 17.80 28.04
C PRO A 371 5.16 18.50 29.29
N SER A 372 5.14 19.84 29.31
CA SER A 372 5.55 20.66 30.48
C SER A 372 4.33 21.21 31.21
N GLY A 373 4.19 20.94 32.50
CA GLY A 373 3.19 21.63 33.32
C GLY A 373 3.23 21.12 34.74
N GLU A 374 3.47 22.06 35.63
CA GLU A 374 3.48 21.90 37.07
C GLU A 374 2.15 22.47 37.60
N GLY A 375 1.54 21.79 38.57
CA GLY A 375 0.42 22.32 39.33
C GLY A 375 -0.88 21.50 39.26
N PRO A 376 -1.74 21.58 40.30
CA PRO A 376 -2.89 20.69 40.52
C PRO A 376 -4.10 20.91 39.58
N GLU A 377 -4.08 21.92 38.71
CA GLU A 377 -5.20 22.31 37.83
C GLU A 377 -4.94 21.99 36.35
N TYR A 378 -4.55 20.75 36.04
CA TYR A 378 -4.36 20.34 34.64
C TYR A 378 -5.69 20.33 33.87
N LEU A 379 -5.75 21.12 32.79
CA LEU A 379 -6.87 21.18 31.86
C LEU A 379 -6.54 20.40 30.59
N ARG A 380 -6.99 19.13 30.51
CA ARG A 380 -6.77 18.26 29.35
C ARG A 380 -7.22 18.90 28.03
N TYR A 381 -8.25 19.75 28.09
CA TYR A 381 -8.86 20.39 26.93
C TYR A 381 -8.73 21.91 27.00
N GLU A 382 -7.62 22.41 27.55
CA GLU A 382 -7.27 23.84 27.58
C GLU A 382 -7.52 24.52 26.23
N ILE A 383 -8.12 25.71 26.27
CA ILE A 383 -8.37 26.51 25.08
C ILE A 383 -7.09 27.24 24.68
N THR A 384 -6.50 26.84 23.56
CA THR A 384 -5.30 27.47 23.01
C THR A 384 -5.60 28.15 21.66
N GLU A 385 -4.71 29.06 21.25
CA GLU A 385 -4.85 29.77 19.97
C GLU A 385 -4.82 28.82 18.76
N ASN A 386 -4.01 27.76 18.83
CA ASN A 386 -3.91 26.75 17.79
C ASN A 386 -4.93 25.60 17.93
N GLY A 387 -5.70 25.58 19.02
CA GLY A 387 -6.70 24.53 19.32
C GLY A 387 -6.11 23.20 19.84
N ILE A 388 -4.79 23.11 19.95
CA ILE A 388 -4.07 21.95 20.47
C ILE A 388 -3.82 22.18 21.95
N SER A 389 -4.51 21.41 22.80
CA SER A 389 -4.28 21.44 24.25
C SER A 389 -3.02 20.67 24.58
N LYS A 390 -2.38 20.97 25.70
CA LYS A 390 -1.33 20.11 26.21
C LYS A 390 -1.89 18.71 26.53
N MET A 391 -1.18 17.65 26.16
CA MET A 391 -1.55 16.26 26.45
C MET A 391 -0.57 15.64 27.45
N LEU A 392 -1.11 15.20 28.60
CA LEU A 392 -0.47 14.30 29.56
C LEU A 392 -1.09 12.91 29.44
N CYS A 393 -0.31 11.88 29.77
CA CYS A 393 -0.74 10.48 29.78
C CYS A 393 -0.50 9.87 31.18
N PRO A 394 -1.36 8.98 31.68
CA PRO A 394 -1.10 8.28 32.93
C PRO A 394 0.08 7.30 32.82
N PRO A 395 0.89 7.14 33.88
CA PRO A 395 0.83 7.92 35.13
C PRO A 395 1.49 9.30 34.96
N ALA A 396 0.79 10.34 35.42
CA ALA A 396 1.34 11.69 35.59
C ALA A 396 1.20 12.08 37.06
N ALA A 397 2.32 12.12 37.80
CA ALA A 397 2.32 12.28 39.25
C ALA A 397 1.59 13.56 39.68
N GLY A 398 0.62 13.42 40.60
CA GLY A 398 -0.17 14.54 41.12
C GLY A 398 -1.21 15.12 40.15
N MET A 399 -1.40 14.52 38.97
CA MET A 399 -2.34 14.99 37.95
C MET A 399 -3.52 14.03 37.79
N VAL A 400 -4.70 14.59 37.55
CA VAL A 400 -5.88 13.83 37.13
C VAL A 400 -6.13 14.12 35.65
N ILE A 401 -6.00 13.10 34.81
CA ILE A 401 -6.25 13.20 33.37
C ILE A 401 -7.64 12.62 33.10
N LYS A 402 -8.57 13.47 32.65
CA LYS A 402 -9.94 13.05 32.32
C LYS A 402 -10.12 13.07 30.81
N VAL A 403 -10.56 11.95 30.26
CA VAL A 403 -11.02 11.85 28.87
C VAL A 403 -12.48 11.47 28.87
N ASN A 404 -13.26 12.04 27.95
CA ASN A 404 -14.72 11.93 27.99
C ASN A 404 -15.30 11.82 26.58
N SER A 405 -16.35 11.01 26.43
CA SER A 405 -17.13 10.88 25.20
C SER A 405 -18.27 11.89 25.11
N TYR A 406 -18.66 12.51 26.24
CA TYR A 406 -19.67 13.55 26.29
C TYR A 406 -19.08 14.91 25.93
N THR A 407 -19.94 15.90 25.64
CA THR A 407 -19.50 17.30 25.59
C THR A 407 -18.94 17.68 26.96
N HIS A 408 -17.77 18.30 27.02
CA HIS A 408 -17.04 18.53 28.26
C HIS A 408 -16.42 19.91 28.32
N ASP A 409 -16.18 20.41 29.54
CA ASP A 409 -15.44 21.64 29.78
C ASP A 409 -13.91 21.44 29.61
N PRO A 410 -13.08 22.51 29.73
CA PRO A 410 -11.63 22.38 29.60
C PRO A 410 -10.97 21.38 30.57
N ALA A 411 -11.60 21.08 31.70
CA ALA A 411 -11.14 20.10 32.69
C ALA A 411 -11.58 18.66 32.36
N GLY A 412 -12.39 18.46 31.32
CA GLY A 412 -12.93 17.15 30.91
C GLY A 412 -14.20 16.74 31.65
N ILE A 413 -14.86 17.65 32.37
CA ILE A 413 -16.13 17.38 33.07
C ILE A 413 -17.30 17.54 32.09
N SER A 414 -18.20 16.55 32.08
CA SER A 414 -19.39 16.57 31.22
C SER A 414 -20.25 17.81 31.43
N THR A 415 -20.78 18.37 30.35
CA THR A 415 -21.65 19.54 30.39
C THR A 415 -22.62 19.58 29.20
N GLU A 416 -23.75 20.25 29.37
CA GLU A 416 -24.75 20.53 28.33
C GLU A 416 -24.90 22.03 28.07
N ARG A 417 -24.01 22.84 28.65
CA ARG A 417 -24.01 24.28 28.48
C ARG A 417 -23.70 24.66 27.04
N ALA A 418 -24.62 25.39 26.41
CA ALA A 418 -24.50 25.81 25.01
C ALA A 418 -23.23 26.61 24.72
N ASP A 419 -22.81 27.50 25.63
CA ASP A 419 -21.62 28.32 25.46
C ASP A 419 -20.32 27.48 25.50
N ILE A 420 -20.26 26.47 26.37
CA ILE A 420 -19.11 25.55 26.43
C ILE A 420 -19.09 24.63 25.20
N ALA A 421 -20.24 24.15 24.76
CA ALA A 421 -20.35 23.32 23.56
C ALA A 421 -19.83 24.05 22.31
N VAL A 422 -20.19 25.32 22.14
CA VAL A 422 -19.64 26.20 21.08
C VAL A 422 -18.13 26.34 21.22
N MET A 423 -17.66 26.73 22.40
CA MET A 423 -16.23 26.95 22.67
C MET A 423 -15.35 25.74 22.31
N MET A 424 -15.79 24.55 22.72
CA MET A 424 -15.03 23.31 22.48
C MET A 424 -15.10 22.84 21.02
N THR A 425 -16.20 23.12 20.33
CA THR A 425 -16.33 22.86 18.89
C THR A 425 -15.40 23.77 18.10
N GLU A 426 -15.40 25.07 18.41
CA GLU A 426 -14.50 26.05 17.77
C GLU A 426 -13.02 25.71 18.03
N LYS A 427 -12.67 25.22 19.22
CA LYS A 427 -11.34 24.71 19.53
C LYS A 427 -10.92 23.59 18.57
N ARG A 428 -11.76 22.58 18.37
CA ARG A 428 -11.50 21.48 17.41
C ARG A 428 -11.40 21.98 15.97
N MET A 429 -12.20 22.99 15.59
CA MET A 429 -12.08 23.65 14.28
C MET A 429 -10.74 24.38 14.12
N ARG A 430 -10.30 25.14 15.13
CA ARG A 430 -8.97 25.81 15.14
C ARG A 430 -7.82 24.82 15.00
N LYS A 431 -7.91 23.67 15.67
CA LYS A 431 -6.98 22.55 15.51
C LYS A 431 -6.93 22.06 14.05
N GLY A 432 -8.09 21.82 13.44
CA GLY A 432 -8.19 21.43 12.03
C GLY A 432 -7.58 22.46 11.07
N ALA A 433 -7.81 23.75 11.30
CA ALA A 433 -7.19 24.82 10.52
C ALA A 433 -5.66 24.87 10.70
N THR A 434 -5.16 24.59 11.90
CA THR A 434 -3.71 24.52 12.15
C THR A 434 -3.07 23.32 11.48
N LEU A 435 -3.73 22.15 11.51
CA LEU A 435 -3.32 20.99 10.73
C LEU A 435 -3.27 21.30 9.23
N ALA A 436 -4.28 21.97 8.68
CA ALA A 436 -4.31 22.32 7.25
C ALA A 436 -3.11 23.16 6.83
N ARG A 437 -2.69 24.13 7.65
CA ARG A 437 -1.47 24.94 7.40
C ARG A 437 -0.20 24.11 7.44
N GLU A 438 -0.10 23.17 8.39
CA GLU A 438 1.04 22.25 8.47
C GLU A 438 1.12 21.37 7.22
N ILE A 439 -0.02 20.83 6.78
CA ILE A 439 -0.11 20.00 5.58
C ILE A 439 0.36 20.76 4.34
N GLU A 440 -0.04 22.02 4.13
CA GLU A 440 0.46 22.81 2.99
C GLU A 440 1.99 22.96 3.01
N ASN A 441 2.60 23.13 4.19
CA ASN A 441 4.06 23.24 4.32
C ASN A 441 4.80 21.94 3.95
N LEU A 442 4.14 20.79 4.03
CA LEU A 442 4.70 19.49 3.64
C LEU A 442 4.69 19.25 2.12
N ASN A 443 4.08 20.16 1.33
CA ASN A 443 3.95 20.04 -0.12
C ASN A 443 3.45 18.66 -0.59
N PRO A 444 2.26 18.20 -0.15
CA PRO A 444 1.78 16.84 -0.34
C PRO A 444 1.25 16.56 -1.76
N VAL A 445 1.50 17.43 -2.73
CA VAL A 445 1.02 17.31 -4.11
C VAL A 445 2.19 16.98 -5.02
N VAL A 446 2.16 15.77 -5.57
CA VAL A 446 3.19 15.28 -6.50
C VAL A 446 2.85 15.75 -7.91
N ILE A 447 3.87 16.30 -8.57
CA ILE A 447 3.81 16.68 -9.99
C ILE A 447 4.84 15.87 -10.77
N GLY A 448 4.38 15.13 -11.77
CA GLY A 448 5.21 14.26 -12.62
C GLY A 448 4.94 14.46 -14.11
N GLY A 449 5.55 13.60 -14.94
CA GLY A 449 5.47 13.70 -16.40
C GLY A 449 6.02 15.04 -16.91
N LYS A 450 5.39 15.59 -17.94
CA LYS A 450 5.74 16.90 -18.51
C LYS A 450 5.10 18.03 -17.69
N LYS A 451 5.88 18.60 -16.76
CA LYS A 451 5.41 19.56 -15.74
C LYS A 451 4.76 20.83 -16.31
N ASP A 452 5.11 21.23 -17.53
CA ASP A 452 4.60 22.44 -18.19
C ASP A 452 3.46 22.16 -19.19
N ALA A 453 3.06 20.89 -19.38
CA ALA A 453 1.94 20.54 -20.25
C ALA A 453 0.63 21.17 -19.77
N ASP A 454 -0.22 21.57 -20.72
CA ASP A 454 -1.56 22.15 -20.45
C ASP A 454 -2.67 21.09 -20.40
N GLN A 455 -2.32 19.82 -20.61
CA GLN A 455 -3.19 18.66 -20.43
C GLN A 455 -2.56 17.74 -19.39
N GLY A 456 -3.38 17.08 -18.57
CA GLY A 456 -2.84 16.19 -17.56
C GLY A 456 -3.79 15.20 -16.94
N ILE A 457 -3.18 14.34 -16.13
CA ILE A 457 -3.79 13.22 -15.42
C ILE A 457 -3.83 13.56 -13.93
N LEU A 458 -5.01 13.41 -13.33
CA LEU A 458 -5.23 13.43 -11.90
C LEU A 458 -5.40 12.00 -11.40
N CYS A 459 -4.62 11.59 -10.40
CA CYS A 459 -4.72 10.25 -9.81
C CYS A 459 -4.49 10.28 -8.29
N TRP A 460 -4.72 9.14 -7.64
CA TRP A 460 -4.46 8.94 -6.21
C TRP A 460 -4.27 7.46 -5.88
N GLY A 461 -3.68 7.15 -4.73
CA GLY A 461 -3.44 5.77 -4.31
C GLY A 461 -2.60 5.00 -5.34
N SER A 462 -2.80 3.67 -5.42
CA SER A 462 -1.98 2.79 -6.26
C SER A 462 -2.02 3.09 -7.76
N THR A 463 -3.01 3.85 -8.26
CA THR A 463 -3.06 4.28 -9.67
C THR A 463 -1.90 5.20 -10.05
N LEU A 464 -1.13 5.71 -9.08
CA LEU A 464 0.06 6.53 -9.31
C LEU A 464 1.06 5.86 -10.26
N GLY A 465 1.38 4.58 -10.05
CA GLY A 465 2.40 3.88 -10.84
C GLY A 465 2.05 3.87 -12.32
N VAL A 466 0.84 3.44 -12.66
CA VAL A 466 0.35 3.37 -14.04
C VAL A 466 0.16 4.77 -14.65
N CYS A 467 -0.37 5.73 -13.89
CA CYS A 467 -0.58 7.10 -14.37
C CYS A 467 0.74 7.82 -14.65
N ARG A 468 1.78 7.57 -13.84
CA ARG A 468 3.11 8.14 -14.04
C ARG A 468 3.76 7.67 -15.33
N GLU A 469 3.63 6.39 -15.65
CA GLU A 469 4.16 5.82 -16.90
C GLU A 469 3.41 6.37 -18.11
N VAL A 470 2.07 6.35 -18.09
CA VAL A 470 1.24 6.90 -19.19
C VAL A 470 1.46 8.40 -19.37
N ALA A 471 1.54 9.18 -18.28
CA ALA A 471 1.79 10.61 -18.37
C ALA A 471 3.15 10.92 -18.99
N THR A 472 4.18 10.12 -18.67
CA THR A 472 5.51 10.26 -19.27
C THR A 472 5.50 9.88 -20.75
N GLY A 473 4.83 8.78 -21.12
CA GLY A 473 4.75 8.32 -22.51
C GLY A 473 3.93 9.23 -23.44
N LEU A 474 3.01 10.02 -22.88
CA LEU A 474 2.12 10.92 -23.63
C LEU A 474 2.46 12.42 -23.45
N ASP A 475 3.57 12.75 -22.80
CA ASP A 475 3.96 14.14 -22.50
C ASP A 475 2.87 14.94 -21.75
N LEU A 476 2.19 14.30 -20.81
CA LEU A 476 1.14 14.89 -19.99
C LEU A 476 1.68 15.30 -18.60
N ARG A 477 1.04 16.28 -17.98
CA ARG A 477 1.30 16.62 -16.58
C ARG A 477 0.59 15.60 -15.69
N LEU A 478 1.30 15.02 -14.72
CA LEU A 478 0.69 14.21 -13.66
C LEU A 478 0.47 15.09 -12.43
N VAL A 479 -0.70 14.98 -11.79
CA VAL A 479 -1.02 15.59 -10.50
C VAL A 479 -1.56 14.53 -9.56
N GLN A 480 -0.95 14.40 -8.37
CA GLN A 480 -1.41 13.48 -7.33
C GLN A 480 -1.37 14.18 -5.97
N PRO A 481 -2.51 14.50 -5.34
CA PRO A 481 -2.54 14.84 -3.93
C PRO A 481 -2.40 13.57 -3.08
N ILE A 482 -1.41 13.53 -2.18
CA ILE A 482 -1.25 12.44 -1.23
C ILE A 482 -2.17 12.64 -0.03
N VAL A 483 -2.33 13.88 0.44
CA VAL A 483 -3.26 14.22 1.52
C VAL A 483 -4.61 14.59 0.93
N LEU A 484 -5.67 13.94 1.40
CA LEU A 484 -7.05 14.12 0.94
C LEU A 484 -7.91 14.85 1.98
N SER A 485 -7.52 14.83 3.26
CA SER A 485 -8.08 15.65 4.33
C SER A 485 -7.02 15.96 5.39
N PRO A 486 -6.82 17.22 5.80
CA PRO A 486 -7.33 18.43 5.15
C PRO A 486 -6.79 18.54 3.72
N PHE A 487 -7.66 18.94 2.79
CA PHE A 487 -7.30 19.01 1.37
C PHE A 487 -6.30 20.15 1.10
N PRO A 488 -5.13 19.88 0.48
CA PRO A 488 -4.08 20.87 0.23
C PRO A 488 -4.43 21.76 -0.98
N LEU A 489 -5.40 22.64 -0.79
CA LEU A 489 -6.01 23.42 -1.86
C LEU A 489 -5.01 24.33 -2.58
N GLU A 490 -4.08 24.95 -1.86
CA GLU A 490 -3.13 25.89 -2.47
C GLU A 490 -2.11 25.12 -3.32
N GLY A 491 -1.56 24.02 -2.80
CA GLY A 491 -0.71 23.12 -3.56
C GLY A 491 -1.42 22.54 -4.81
N VAL A 492 -2.68 22.13 -4.70
CA VAL A 492 -3.45 21.59 -5.83
C VAL A 492 -3.75 22.66 -6.88
N LYS A 493 -4.14 23.87 -6.47
CA LYS A 493 -4.33 24.99 -7.42
C LYS A 493 -3.03 25.33 -8.15
N ALA A 494 -1.91 25.35 -7.44
CA ALA A 494 -0.60 25.57 -8.06
C ALA A 494 -0.24 24.45 -9.05
N ALA A 495 -0.55 23.19 -8.73
CA ALA A 495 -0.28 22.06 -9.62
C ALA A 495 -1.17 22.06 -10.88
N THR A 496 -2.41 22.55 -10.77
CA THR A 496 -3.41 22.54 -11.84
C THR A 496 -3.49 23.85 -12.64
N VAL A 497 -2.71 24.87 -12.24
CA VAL A 497 -2.73 26.18 -12.91
C VAL A 497 -2.35 26.06 -14.39
N GLY A 498 -3.10 26.77 -15.24
CA GLY A 498 -2.88 26.82 -16.68
C GLY A 498 -3.29 25.56 -17.45
N MET A 499 -3.79 24.52 -16.78
CA MET A 499 -4.29 23.33 -17.45
C MET A 499 -5.62 23.62 -18.15
N LYS A 500 -5.71 23.22 -19.41
CA LYS A 500 -6.92 23.29 -20.25
C LYS A 500 -7.75 22.02 -20.16
N ARG A 501 -7.13 20.89 -19.82
CA ARG A 501 -7.80 19.59 -19.70
C ARG A 501 -7.20 18.79 -18.54
N LEU A 502 -8.05 18.34 -17.62
CA LEU A 502 -7.67 17.45 -16.52
C LEU A 502 -8.51 16.17 -16.56
N ILE A 503 -7.84 15.01 -16.65
CA ILE A 503 -8.46 13.69 -16.72
C ILE A 503 -8.26 12.98 -15.38
N ALA A 504 -9.33 12.70 -14.65
CA ALA A 504 -9.27 11.92 -13.42
C ALA A 504 -9.23 10.42 -13.72
N VAL A 505 -8.32 9.69 -13.07
CA VAL A 505 -8.18 8.23 -13.15
C VAL A 505 -8.39 7.63 -11.77
N GLU A 506 -9.40 6.75 -11.65
CA GLU A 506 -9.80 6.17 -10.36
C GLU A 506 -10.32 4.74 -10.49
N GLU A 507 -10.09 3.93 -9.45
CA GLU A 507 -10.63 2.57 -9.33
C GLU A 507 -11.96 2.51 -8.56
N ASN A 508 -12.91 3.39 -8.92
CA ASN A 508 -14.27 3.40 -8.39
C ASN A 508 -15.29 3.92 -9.43
N SER A 509 -16.57 3.61 -9.22
CA SER A 509 -17.66 4.02 -10.12
C SER A 509 -18.04 5.49 -10.02
N ASP A 510 -17.86 6.12 -8.85
CA ASP A 510 -18.46 7.43 -8.56
C ASP A 510 -17.55 8.62 -8.92
N GLY A 511 -16.25 8.36 -9.10
CA GLY A 511 -15.25 9.42 -9.26
C GLY A 511 -15.05 10.20 -7.96
N GLN A 512 -14.74 9.50 -6.87
CA GLN A 512 -14.68 10.09 -5.52
C GLN A 512 -13.62 11.19 -5.39
N LEU A 513 -12.45 11.05 -6.01
CA LEU A 513 -11.44 12.10 -6.06
C LEU A 513 -11.93 13.27 -6.92
N ALA A 514 -12.54 13.00 -8.07
CA ALA A 514 -13.10 14.05 -8.91
C ALA A 514 -14.18 14.88 -8.18
N MET A 515 -15.03 14.22 -7.39
CA MET A 515 -16.01 14.90 -6.53
C MET A 515 -15.34 15.78 -5.46
N LEU A 516 -14.23 15.32 -4.87
CA LEU A 516 -13.45 16.12 -3.91
C LEU A 516 -12.88 17.38 -4.58
N PHE A 517 -12.34 17.25 -5.79
CA PHE A 517 -11.84 18.40 -6.58
C PHE A 517 -12.97 19.38 -6.92
N ALA A 518 -14.12 18.87 -7.36
CA ALA A 518 -15.29 19.67 -7.68
C ALA A 518 -15.80 20.48 -6.47
N ARG A 519 -15.77 19.91 -5.26
CA ARG A 519 -16.10 20.61 -4.01
C ARG A 519 -15.23 21.85 -3.77
N HIS A 520 -14.00 21.85 -4.29
CA HIS A 520 -13.07 22.97 -4.20
C HIS A 520 -13.04 23.87 -5.44
N GLY A 521 -13.99 23.71 -6.37
CA GLY A 521 -14.10 24.52 -7.57
C GLY A 521 -13.06 24.18 -8.65
N ILE A 522 -12.38 23.04 -8.54
CA ILE A 522 -11.42 22.57 -9.55
C ILE A 522 -12.16 21.64 -10.50
N ARG A 523 -12.20 22.01 -11.78
CA ARG A 523 -12.92 21.28 -12.82
C ARG A 523 -12.12 20.05 -13.27
N ILE A 524 -12.81 18.92 -13.39
CA ILE A 524 -12.34 17.72 -14.08
C ILE A 524 -13.08 17.64 -15.42
N ASP A 525 -12.36 17.39 -16.51
CA ASP A 525 -12.93 17.39 -17.87
C ASP A 525 -13.35 16.00 -18.33
N HIS A 526 -12.59 14.97 -17.95
CA HIS A 526 -12.88 13.59 -18.29
C HIS A 526 -12.58 12.66 -17.11
N HIS A 527 -13.33 11.56 -17.03
CA HIS A 527 -13.23 10.60 -15.94
C HIS A 527 -12.99 9.21 -16.53
N ILE A 528 -11.82 8.63 -16.26
CA ILE A 528 -11.50 7.25 -16.57
C ILE A 528 -11.65 6.45 -15.28
N ARG A 529 -12.64 5.55 -15.29
CA ARG A 529 -13.04 4.76 -14.13
C ARG A 529 -12.88 3.28 -14.40
N ARG A 530 -12.42 2.55 -13.40
CA ARG A 530 -12.39 1.08 -13.39
C ARG A 530 -12.95 0.57 -12.06
N TYR A 531 -13.73 -0.50 -12.10
CA TYR A 531 -14.44 -1.01 -10.92
C TYR A 531 -14.73 -2.51 -11.04
N ASP A 532 -13.90 -3.22 -11.81
CA ASP A 532 -13.97 -4.67 -12.04
C ASP A 532 -13.11 -5.48 -11.03
N GLY A 533 -12.52 -4.81 -10.03
CA GLY A 533 -11.63 -5.43 -9.04
C GLY A 533 -10.20 -5.66 -9.53
N ARG A 534 -9.83 -5.18 -10.72
CA ARG A 534 -8.48 -5.32 -11.29
C ARG A 534 -7.80 -3.95 -11.42
N PRO A 535 -6.48 -3.89 -11.25
CA PRO A 535 -5.75 -2.67 -11.54
C PRO A 535 -5.70 -2.40 -13.04
N PHE A 536 -5.49 -1.14 -13.41
CA PHE A 536 -5.13 -0.78 -14.79
C PHE A 536 -3.78 -1.39 -15.18
N SER A 537 -3.67 -1.87 -16.42
CA SER A 537 -2.39 -2.03 -17.09
C SER A 537 -1.98 -0.72 -17.75
N VAL A 538 -0.70 -0.59 -18.12
CA VAL A 538 -0.19 0.59 -18.81
C VAL A 538 -0.91 0.79 -20.15
N GLU A 539 -1.07 -0.29 -20.93
CA GLU A 539 -1.70 -0.24 -22.26
C GLU A 539 -3.20 0.09 -22.19
N ASP A 540 -3.95 -0.51 -21.28
CA ASP A 540 -5.39 -0.21 -21.08
C ASP A 540 -5.58 1.26 -20.72
N LEU A 541 -4.81 1.78 -19.78
CA LEU A 541 -4.92 3.20 -19.39
C LEU A 541 -4.47 4.13 -20.52
N GLU A 542 -3.38 3.83 -21.20
CA GLU A 542 -2.88 4.65 -22.31
C GLU A 542 -3.94 4.77 -23.43
N ALA A 543 -4.57 3.65 -23.80
CA ALA A 543 -5.62 3.63 -24.83
C ALA A 543 -6.81 4.53 -24.44
N ARG A 544 -7.29 4.44 -23.20
CA ARG A 544 -8.41 5.26 -22.69
C ARG A 544 -8.04 6.73 -22.59
N ILE A 545 -6.81 7.05 -22.21
CA ILE A 545 -6.33 8.44 -22.17
C ILE A 545 -6.26 9.01 -23.59
N ARG A 546 -5.74 8.25 -24.57
CA ARG A 546 -5.71 8.70 -25.97
C ARG A 546 -7.11 8.96 -26.52
N GLU A 547 -8.09 8.12 -26.19
CA GLU A 547 -9.49 8.36 -26.54
C GLU A 547 -10.06 9.63 -25.90
N ALA A 548 -9.74 9.90 -24.63
CA ALA A 548 -10.17 11.11 -23.94
C ALA A 548 -9.43 12.40 -24.39
N LEU A 549 -8.29 12.26 -25.08
CA LEU A 549 -7.52 13.37 -25.64
C LEU A 549 -7.92 13.73 -27.07
N ALA A 550 -8.41 12.74 -27.84
CA ALA A 550 -9.03 12.95 -29.15
C ALA A 550 -10.24 13.90 -29.05
#